data_AF-A0A7W1J425-F1
#
_entry.id   AF-A0A7W1J425-F1
#
_cell.length_a   1.000
_cell.length_b   1.000
_cell.length_c   1.000
_cell.angle_alpha   90.00
_cell.angle_beta   90.00
_cell.angle_gamma   90.00
#
_symmetry.space_group_name_H-M   'P 1'
#
loop_
_entity.id
_entity.type
_entity.pdbx_description
1 polymer ?
#
loop_
_entity_poly.entity_id
_entity_poly.type
_entity_poly.pdbx_seq_one_letter_code
_entity_poly.pdbx_strand_id
1 'polypeptide(L)'
;MNLLYPTLVALAILAIFGFVIGRQNRDLLRIRQYREFLWRLIPTLSTAVFIIGLPFIMREATFDNYGPVLFVYLGGAAVLTIVMARAVSPEERHAGMIFRKGEYEKAAALYEDLITRRPLPRYYSALAATLDATGNPHGALEAAEQAIKGDPKLGIAYFNRASTLAALGEKSQARADLQNVFMVDSGRALRRATAEALESLEK
;
A
#
# COMPACT_ATOMS: atom_id res chain seq x y z
N MET A 1 -34.52 -6.97 -18.85
CA MET A 1 -33.81 -5.67 -18.79
C MET A 1 -32.48 -5.79 -19.50
N ASN A 2 -32.04 -4.76 -20.24
CA ASN A 2 -30.72 -4.78 -20.88
C ASN A 2 -29.63 -4.54 -19.82
N LEU A 3 -28.90 -5.60 -19.45
CA LEU A 3 -27.85 -5.56 -18.41
C LEU A 3 -26.49 -5.07 -18.91
N LEU A 4 -26.39 -4.75 -20.20
CA LEU A 4 -25.15 -4.31 -20.82
C LEU A 4 -24.63 -3.01 -20.17
N TYR A 5 -25.51 -2.03 -19.94
CA TYR A 5 -25.14 -0.77 -19.27
C TYR A 5 -24.70 -0.93 -17.81
N PRO A 6 -25.45 -1.61 -16.91
CA PRO A 6 -25.00 -1.78 -15.53
C PRO A 6 -23.72 -2.63 -15.43
N THR A 7 -23.54 -3.63 -16.30
CA THR A 7 -22.27 -4.39 -16.38
C THR A 7 -21.11 -3.50 -16.81
N LEU A 8 -21.29 -2.64 -17.82
CA LEU A 8 -20.25 -1.68 -18.23
C LEU A 8 -19.90 -0.68 -17.13
N VAL A 9 -20.90 -0.16 -16.41
CA VAL A 9 -20.68 0.74 -15.26
C VAL A 9 -19.90 0.03 -14.15
N ALA A 10 -20.27 -1.21 -13.82
CA ALA A 10 -19.56 -2.00 -12.81
C ALA A 10 -18.11 -2.31 -13.22
N LEU A 11 -17.86 -2.61 -14.50
CA LEU A 11 -16.52 -2.78 -15.04
C LEU A 11 -15.70 -1.47 -15.00
N ALA A 12 -16.31 -0.32 -15.28
CA ALA A 12 -15.64 0.97 -15.18
C ALA A 12 -15.23 1.28 -13.73
N ILE A 13 -16.12 1.02 -12.76
CA ILE A 13 -15.81 1.15 -11.33
C ILE A 13 -14.65 0.22 -10.95
N LEU A 14 -14.70 -1.03 -11.41
CA LEU A 14 -13.65 -2.00 -11.12
C LEU A 14 -12.31 -1.62 -11.76
N ALA A 15 -12.31 -1.05 -12.97
CA ALA A 15 -11.12 -0.51 -13.61
C ALA A 15 -10.51 0.64 -12.79
N ILE A 16 -11.34 1.52 -12.22
CA ILE A 16 -10.88 2.57 -11.29
C ILE A 16 -10.23 1.95 -10.06
N PHE A 17 -10.85 0.94 -9.44
CA PHE A 17 -10.26 0.24 -8.29
C PHE A 17 -8.93 -0.45 -8.64
N GLY A 18 -8.87 -1.17 -9.76
CA GLY A 18 -7.64 -1.79 -10.26
C GLY A 18 -6.54 -0.77 -10.52
N PHE A 19 -6.89 0.38 -11.10
CA PHE A 19 -5.97 1.50 -11.30
C PHE A 19 -5.45 2.08 -9.97
N VAL A 20 -6.31 2.25 -8.96
CA VAL A 20 -5.92 2.73 -7.64
C VAL A 20 -4.97 1.75 -6.94
N ILE A 21 -5.29 0.45 -6.95
CA ILE A 21 -4.41 -0.61 -6.39
C ILE A 21 -3.08 -0.64 -7.12
N GLY A 22 -3.12 -0.55 -8.46
CA GLY A 22 -1.94 -0.49 -9.31
C GLY A 22 -1.05 0.71 -8.95
N ARG A 23 -1.66 1.89 -8.78
CA ARG A 23 -0.97 3.11 -8.37
C ARG A 23 -0.38 3.01 -6.96
N GLN A 24 -1.10 2.43 -6.00
CA GLN A 24 -0.61 2.25 -4.63
C GLN A 24 0.56 1.28 -4.54
N ASN A 25 0.63 0.30 -5.43
CA ASN A 25 1.67 -0.73 -5.44
C ASN A 25 2.65 -0.60 -6.62
N ARG A 26 2.77 0.60 -7.19
CA ARG A 26 3.67 0.89 -8.31
C ARG A 26 5.14 0.71 -7.97
N ASP A 27 5.50 0.81 -6.69
CA ASP A 27 6.83 0.45 -6.18
C ASP A 27 7.16 -1.02 -6.45
N LEU A 28 6.20 -1.94 -6.33
CA LEU A 28 6.41 -3.36 -6.69
C LEU A 28 6.76 -3.52 -8.17
N LEU A 29 6.13 -2.73 -9.05
CA LEU A 29 6.46 -2.70 -10.48
C LEU A 29 7.86 -2.12 -10.72
N ARG A 30 8.25 -1.07 -9.98
CA ARG A 30 9.59 -0.45 -10.07
C ARG A 30 10.70 -1.46 -9.74
N ILE A 31 10.49 -2.28 -8.72
CA ILE A 31 11.44 -3.32 -8.29
C ILE A 31 11.23 -4.68 -8.98
N ARG A 32 10.40 -4.74 -10.03
CA ARG A 32 10.09 -5.96 -10.81
C ARG A 32 9.49 -7.12 -10.00
N GLN A 33 8.85 -6.84 -8.88
CA GLN A 33 8.12 -7.84 -8.08
C GLN A 33 6.69 -8.04 -8.59
N TYR A 34 6.59 -8.52 -9.84
CA TYR A 34 5.30 -8.71 -10.52
C TYR A 34 4.42 -9.77 -9.87
N ARG A 35 5.01 -10.84 -9.30
CA ARG A 35 4.26 -11.89 -8.60
C ARG A 35 3.45 -11.31 -7.43
N GLU A 36 4.08 -10.46 -6.63
CA GLU A 36 3.44 -9.83 -5.48
C GLU A 36 2.39 -8.81 -5.92
N PHE A 37 2.70 -8.04 -6.97
CA PHE A 37 1.75 -7.12 -7.57
C PHE A 37 0.48 -7.83 -8.08
N LEU A 38 0.64 -8.95 -8.79
CA LEU A 38 -0.48 -9.76 -9.28
C LEU A 38 -1.27 -10.38 -8.13
N TRP A 39 -0.60 -10.88 -7.08
CA TRP A 39 -1.29 -11.34 -5.87
C TRP A 39 -2.17 -10.26 -5.25
N ARG A 40 -1.72 -9.00 -5.23
CA ARG A 40 -2.50 -7.86 -4.73
C ARG A 40 -3.68 -7.47 -5.61
N LEU A 41 -3.67 -7.84 -6.90
CA LEU A 41 -4.79 -7.61 -7.82
C LEU A 41 -5.85 -8.73 -7.80
N ILE A 42 -5.56 -9.88 -7.20
CA ILE A 42 -6.49 -11.03 -7.20
C ILE A 42 -7.87 -10.72 -6.62
N PRO A 43 -8.02 -9.94 -5.52
CA PRO A 43 -9.34 -9.55 -5.06
C PRO A 43 -10.14 -8.78 -6.12
N THR A 44 -9.51 -7.87 -6.88
CA THR A 44 -10.19 -7.14 -7.95
C THR A 44 -10.45 -8.00 -9.18
N LEU A 45 -9.52 -8.87 -9.55
CA LEU A 45 -9.69 -9.77 -10.69
C LEU A 45 -10.80 -10.79 -10.43
N SER A 46 -10.93 -11.30 -9.21
CA SER A 46 -12.02 -12.21 -8.85
C SER A 46 -13.37 -11.49 -8.95
N THR A 47 -13.53 -10.28 -8.43
CA THR A 47 -14.76 -9.49 -8.61
C THR A 47 -15.09 -9.26 -10.09
N ALA A 48 -14.09 -9.06 -10.94
CA ALA A 48 -14.28 -8.85 -12.37
C ALA A 48 -14.95 -10.05 -13.03
N VAL A 49 -14.55 -11.27 -12.66
CA VAL A 49 -15.17 -12.50 -13.16
C VAL A 49 -16.66 -12.55 -12.82
N PHE A 50 -17.05 -12.16 -11.60
CA PHE A 50 -18.46 -12.07 -11.24
C PHE A 50 -19.19 -11.02 -12.07
N ILE A 51 -18.65 -9.81 -12.18
CA ILE A 51 -19.32 -8.74 -12.94
C ILE A 51 -19.51 -9.13 -14.43
N ILE A 52 -18.52 -9.79 -15.04
CA ILE A 52 -18.60 -10.28 -16.42
C ILE A 52 -19.63 -11.41 -16.56
N GLY A 53 -19.74 -12.30 -15.57
CA GLY A 53 -20.72 -13.39 -15.55
C GLY A 53 -22.16 -12.94 -15.29
N LEU A 54 -22.37 -11.72 -14.79
CA LEU A 54 -23.67 -11.21 -14.37
C LEU A 54 -24.75 -11.28 -15.49
N PRO A 55 -24.51 -10.84 -16.74
CA PRO A 55 -25.52 -10.95 -17.79
C PRO A 55 -25.94 -12.39 -18.10
N PHE A 56 -25.02 -13.35 -17.98
CA PHE A 56 -25.31 -14.77 -18.20
C PHE A 56 -26.21 -15.33 -17.10
N ILE A 57 -25.88 -15.07 -15.83
CA ILE A 57 -26.69 -15.53 -14.68
C ILE A 57 -28.08 -14.91 -14.69
N MET A 58 -28.18 -13.62 -15.00
CA MET A 58 -29.47 -12.94 -15.02
C MET A 58 -30.34 -13.34 -16.22
N ARG A 59 -29.79 -13.98 -17.26
CA ARG A 59 -30.56 -14.56 -18.36
C ARG A 59 -31.36 -15.78 -17.91
N GLU A 60 -30.84 -16.53 -16.95
CA GLU A 60 -31.48 -17.72 -16.38
C GLU A 60 -32.45 -17.36 -15.21
N ALA A 61 -32.47 -16.10 -14.78
CA ALA A 61 -33.36 -15.64 -13.72
C ALA A 61 -34.79 -15.41 -14.22
N THR A 62 -35.78 -15.80 -13.42
CA THR A 62 -37.20 -15.52 -13.66
C THR A 62 -37.58 -14.16 -13.05
N PHE A 63 -38.74 -13.64 -13.44
CA PHE A 63 -39.22 -12.34 -12.94
C PHE A 63 -39.34 -12.31 -11.41
N ASP A 64 -39.84 -13.41 -10.81
CA ASP A 64 -40.11 -13.49 -9.38
C ASP A 64 -38.84 -13.63 -8.52
N ASN A 65 -37.74 -14.14 -9.10
CA ASN A 65 -36.48 -14.38 -8.38
C ASN A 65 -35.35 -13.42 -8.77
N TYR A 66 -35.59 -12.48 -9.69
CA TYR A 66 -34.59 -11.56 -10.20
C TYR A 66 -33.85 -10.77 -9.10
N GLY A 67 -34.61 -10.18 -8.16
CA GLY A 67 -34.05 -9.41 -7.04
C GLY A 67 -33.16 -10.26 -6.12
N PRO A 68 -33.67 -11.39 -5.59
CA PRO A 68 -32.88 -12.33 -4.79
C PRO A 68 -31.61 -12.84 -5.49
N VAL A 69 -31.69 -13.23 -6.76
CA VAL A 69 -30.53 -13.71 -7.54
C VAL A 69 -29.47 -12.62 -7.66
N LEU A 70 -29.87 -11.39 -8.01
CA LEU A 70 -28.97 -10.26 -8.12
C LEU A 70 -28.30 -9.91 -6.77
N PHE A 71 -29.08 -9.94 -5.68
CA PHE A 71 -28.57 -9.64 -4.34
C PHE A 71 -27.55 -10.69 -3.88
N VAL A 72 -27.85 -11.99 -4.02
CA VAL A 72 -26.93 -13.07 -3.63
C VAL A 72 -25.65 -13.00 -4.46
N TYR A 73 -25.77 -12.72 -5.75
CA TYR A 73 -24.61 -12.67 -6.65
C TYR A 73 -23.68 -11.48 -6.35
N LEU A 74 -24.23 -10.27 -6.22
CA LEU A 74 -23.46 -9.07 -5.87
C LEU A 74 -22.93 -9.12 -4.43
N GLY A 75 -23.74 -9.63 -3.50
CA GLY A 75 -23.35 -9.85 -2.11
C GLY A 75 -22.21 -10.86 -2.00
N GLY A 76 -22.29 -11.97 -2.72
CA GLY A 76 -21.23 -12.98 -2.81
C GLY A 76 -19.93 -12.40 -3.38
N ALA A 77 -20.02 -11.62 -4.46
CA ALA A 77 -18.86 -10.93 -5.03
C ALA A 77 -18.22 -9.95 -4.03
N ALA A 78 -19.03 -9.15 -3.33
CA ALA A 78 -18.54 -8.21 -2.31
C ALA A 78 -17.88 -8.93 -1.13
N VAL A 79 -18.52 -9.97 -0.59
CA VAL A 79 -17.97 -10.78 0.51
C VAL A 79 -16.66 -11.44 0.08
N LEU A 80 -16.62 -12.07 -1.09
CA LEU A 80 -15.41 -12.69 -1.62
C LEU A 80 -14.27 -11.68 -1.77
N THR A 81 -14.58 -10.49 -2.32
CA THR A 81 -13.61 -9.41 -2.49
C THR A 81 -13.04 -8.95 -1.15
N ILE A 82 -13.91 -8.76 -0.15
CA ILE A 82 -13.52 -8.33 1.20
C ILE A 82 -12.66 -9.40 1.88
N VAL A 83 -13.06 -10.68 1.79
CA VAL A 83 -12.32 -11.81 2.37
C VAL A 83 -10.94 -11.92 1.72
N MET A 84 -10.87 -11.89 0.39
CA MET A 84 -9.60 -11.95 -0.35
C MET A 84 -8.74 -10.73 -0.07
N ALA A 85 -9.31 -9.53 -0.04
CA ALA A 85 -8.58 -8.32 0.31
C ALA A 85 -7.98 -8.39 1.71
N ARG A 86 -8.66 -9.01 2.69
CA ARG A 86 -8.12 -9.24 4.04
C ARG A 86 -7.04 -10.32 4.07
N ALA A 87 -7.17 -11.37 3.26
CA ALA A 87 -6.22 -12.48 3.21
C ALA A 87 -4.89 -12.13 2.53
N VAL A 88 -4.87 -11.18 1.57
CA VAL A 88 -3.67 -10.91 0.76
C VAL A 88 -2.57 -10.12 1.49
N SER A 89 -2.91 -9.28 2.48
CA SER A 89 -1.91 -8.51 3.25
C SER A 89 -2.28 -8.30 4.74
N PRO A 90 -2.67 -9.34 5.48
CA PRO A 90 -3.09 -9.20 6.87
C PRO A 90 -1.95 -8.69 7.75
N GLU A 91 -0.74 -9.20 7.52
CA GLU A 91 0.43 -8.94 8.35
C GLU A 91 0.97 -7.51 8.21
N GLU A 92 1.07 -6.99 6.98
CA GLU A 92 1.43 -5.58 6.72
C GLU A 92 0.47 -4.61 7.42
N ARG A 93 -0.83 -4.87 7.30
CA ARG A 93 -1.85 -4.01 7.93
C ARG A 93 -1.79 -4.12 9.44
N HIS A 94 -1.55 -5.32 9.96
CA HIS A 94 -1.38 -5.54 11.38
C HIS A 94 -0.18 -4.76 11.92
N ALA A 95 1.01 -4.93 11.32
CA ALA A 95 2.21 -4.17 11.69
C ALA A 95 1.98 -2.66 11.66
N GLY A 96 1.37 -2.14 10.58
CA GLY A 96 1.03 -0.72 10.47
C GLY A 96 -0.05 -0.24 11.44
N MET A 97 -0.95 -1.12 11.91
CA MET A 97 -1.90 -0.77 12.98
C MET A 97 -1.21 -0.73 14.34
N ILE A 98 -0.35 -1.70 14.65
CA ILE A 98 0.43 -1.73 15.89
C ILE A 98 1.34 -0.49 15.98
N PHE A 99 2.00 -0.12 14.89
CA PHE A 99 2.77 1.14 14.80
C PHE A 99 1.92 2.37 15.15
N ARG A 100 0.71 2.48 14.56
CA ARG A 100 -0.19 3.62 14.83
C ARG A 100 -0.76 3.66 16.25
N LYS A 101 -0.73 2.53 16.97
CA LYS A 101 -1.09 2.47 18.39
C LYS A 101 0.05 2.92 19.31
N GLY A 102 1.24 3.20 18.76
CA GLY A 102 2.43 3.56 19.53
C GLY A 102 3.17 2.36 20.11
N GLU A 103 2.77 1.13 19.78
CA GLU A 103 3.45 -0.10 20.23
C GLU A 103 4.65 -0.40 19.30
N TYR A 104 5.64 0.50 19.30
CA TYR A 104 6.69 0.52 18.28
C TYR A 104 7.63 -0.69 18.31
N GLU A 105 7.96 -1.23 19.49
CA GLU A 105 8.81 -2.42 19.62
C GLU A 105 8.15 -3.66 19.00
N LYS A 106 6.83 -3.82 19.24
CA LYS A 106 6.06 -4.90 18.61
C LYS A 106 5.95 -4.69 17.10
N ALA A 107 5.78 -3.45 16.65
CA ALA A 107 5.75 -3.13 15.23
C ALA A 107 7.09 -3.45 14.55
N ALA A 108 8.22 -3.13 15.18
CA ALA A 108 9.55 -3.45 14.69
C ALA A 108 9.74 -4.96 14.50
N ALA A 109 9.40 -5.76 15.52
CA ALA A 109 9.47 -7.23 15.42
C ALA A 109 8.60 -7.79 14.29
N LEU A 110 7.40 -7.24 14.08
CA LEU A 110 6.52 -7.63 12.97
C LEU A 110 7.13 -7.27 11.61
N TYR A 111 7.77 -6.10 11.47
CA TYR A 111 8.43 -5.71 10.24
C TYR A 111 9.69 -6.53 9.96
N GLU A 112 10.47 -6.89 10.98
CA GLU A 112 11.63 -7.79 10.86
C GLU A 112 11.22 -9.19 10.37
N ASP A 113 10.14 -9.73 10.93
CA ASP A 113 9.57 -11.00 10.48
C ASP A 113 9.03 -10.92 9.04
N LEU A 114 8.34 -9.82 8.69
CA LEU A 114 7.91 -9.55 7.31
C LEU A 114 9.10 -9.48 6.34
N ILE A 115 10.19 -8.83 6.73
CA ILE A 115 11.42 -8.71 5.93
C ILE A 115 12.06 -10.07 5.73
N THR A 116 12.13 -10.90 6.77
CA THR A 116 12.69 -12.26 6.71
C THR A 116 11.95 -13.12 5.68
N ARG A 117 10.63 -12.99 5.63
CA ARG A 117 9.78 -13.74 4.69
C ARG A 117 9.76 -13.12 3.29
N ARG A 118 9.75 -11.79 3.21
CA ARG A 118 9.64 -11.00 1.97
C ARG A 118 10.41 -9.68 2.12
N PRO A 119 11.66 -9.59 1.64
CA PRO A 119 12.46 -8.38 1.79
C PRO A 119 12.01 -7.28 0.81
N LEU A 120 10.93 -6.58 1.14
CA LEU A 120 10.43 -5.45 0.35
C LEU A 120 11.04 -4.13 0.85
N PRO A 121 11.46 -3.22 -0.04
CA PRO A 121 12.00 -1.90 0.34
C PRO A 121 11.07 -1.09 1.25
N ARG A 122 9.76 -1.17 1.01
CA ARG A 122 8.75 -0.50 1.87
C ARG A 122 8.73 -1.04 3.31
N TYR A 123 9.10 -2.30 3.55
CA TYR A 123 9.15 -2.86 4.90
C TYR A 123 10.38 -2.37 5.64
N TYR A 124 11.53 -2.30 4.96
CA TYR A 124 12.71 -1.64 5.50
C TYR A 124 12.46 -0.16 5.83
N SER A 125 11.73 0.55 4.97
CA SER A 125 11.35 1.94 5.26
C SER A 125 10.42 2.04 6.47
N ALA A 126 9.45 1.13 6.61
CA ALA A 126 8.57 1.10 7.76
C ALA A 126 9.32 0.73 9.06
N LEU A 127 10.23 -0.24 8.98
CA LEU A 127 11.13 -0.61 10.08
C LEU A 127 11.99 0.58 10.51
N ALA A 128 12.52 1.35 9.56
CA ALA A 128 13.28 2.56 9.85
C ALA A 128 12.47 3.55 10.71
N ALA A 129 11.22 3.84 10.29
CA ALA A 129 10.33 4.70 11.07
C ALA A 129 10.00 4.12 12.45
N THR A 130 9.88 2.79 12.57
CA THR A 130 9.63 2.16 13.88
C THR A 130 10.83 2.23 14.81
N LEU A 131 12.04 2.02 14.28
CA LEU A 131 13.28 2.06 15.06
C LEU A 131 13.63 3.48 15.50
N ASP A 132 13.35 4.47 14.65
CA ASP A 132 13.47 5.89 14.99
C ASP A 132 12.57 6.22 16.19
N ALA A 133 11.32 5.74 16.15
CA ALA A 133 10.35 5.94 17.22
C ALA A 133 10.68 5.20 18.52
N THR A 134 11.39 4.06 18.47
CA THR A 134 11.90 3.36 19.67
C THR A 134 13.24 3.90 20.17
N GLY A 135 13.78 4.96 19.58
CA GLY A 135 15.05 5.55 19.99
C GLY A 135 16.29 4.75 19.58
N ASN A 136 16.20 3.94 18.52
CA ASN A 136 17.34 3.29 17.87
C ASN A 136 17.66 3.95 16.52
N PRO A 137 18.27 5.15 16.53
CA PRO A 137 18.52 5.91 15.31
C PRO A 137 19.54 5.21 14.38
N HIS A 138 20.52 4.48 14.92
CA HIS A 138 21.48 3.75 14.08
C HIS A 138 20.80 2.63 13.29
N GLY A 139 19.97 1.80 13.94
CA GLY A 139 19.19 0.78 13.24
C GLY A 139 18.19 1.39 12.24
N ALA A 140 17.61 2.56 12.56
CA ALA A 140 16.73 3.27 11.66
C ALA A 140 17.45 3.74 10.38
N LEU A 141 18.67 4.27 10.51
CA LEU A 141 19.50 4.65 9.35
C LEU A 141 19.81 3.43 8.48
N GLU A 142 20.28 2.33 9.07
CA GLU A 142 20.58 1.09 8.34
C GLU A 142 19.35 0.57 7.58
N ALA A 143 18.19 0.52 8.24
CA ALA A 143 16.95 0.09 7.62
C ALA A 143 16.54 1.03 6.48
N ALA A 144 16.66 2.35 6.65
CA ALA A 144 16.34 3.31 5.59
C ALA A 144 17.31 3.18 4.40
N GLU A 145 18.58 2.90 4.64
CA GLU A 145 19.58 2.63 3.59
C GLU A 145 19.25 1.36 2.80
N GLN A 146 18.86 0.26 3.47
CA GLN A 146 18.41 -0.94 2.77
C GLN A 146 17.17 -0.66 1.91
N ALA A 147 16.24 0.16 2.41
CA ALA A 147 15.06 0.57 1.66
C ALA A 147 15.44 1.36 0.39
N ILE A 148 16.33 2.35 0.52
CA ILE A 148 16.82 3.16 -0.61
C ILE A 148 17.59 2.29 -1.61
N LYS A 149 18.42 1.36 -1.13
CA LYS A 149 19.16 0.43 -2.00
C LYS A 149 18.22 -0.47 -2.80
N GLY A 150 17.15 -0.95 -2.17
CA GLY A 150 16.17 -1.80 -2.83
C GLY A 150 15.23 -1.06 -3.78
N ASP A 151 14.89 0.19 -3.49
CA ASP A 151 14.13 1.07 -4.38
C ASP A 151 14.62 2.53 -4.25
N PRO A 152 15.55 2.96 -5.12
CA PRO A 152 16.09 4.32 -5.10
C PRO A 152 15.05 5.40 -5.43
N LYS A 153 13.83 5.02 -5.83
CA LYS A 153 12.74 5.96 -6.09
C LYS A 153 11.76 6.04 -4.92
N LEU A 154 11.99 5.30 -3.82
CA LEU A 154 11.09 5.26 -2.66
C LEU A 154 11.26 6.52 -1.79
N GLY A 155 10.48 7.56 -2.08
CA GLY A 155 10.58 8.85 -1.36
C GLY A 155 10.40 8.77 0.15
N ILE A 156 9.55 7.86 0.64
CA ILE A 156 9.34 7.69 2.08
C ILE A 156 10.61 7.18 2.80
N ALA A 157 11.48 6.43 2.11
CA ALA A 157 12.73 5.97 2.71
C ALA A 157 13.72 7.12 2.93
N TYR A 158 13.84 8.05 1.96
CA TYR A 158 14.61 9.28 2.12
C TYR A 158 14.05 10.17 3.23
N PHE A 159 12.73 10.31 3.31
CA PHE A 159 12.10 11.08 4.39
C PHE A 159 12.40 10.48 5.78
N ASN A 160 12.29 9.16 5.92
CA ASN A 160 12.57 8.49 7.20
C ASN A 160 14.04 8.63 7.58
N ARG A 161 14.98 8.44 6.64
CA ARG A 161 16.41 8.65 6.90
C ARG A 161 16.69 10.10 7.30
N ALA A 162 16.08 11.07 6.62
CA ALA A 162 16.22 12.48 6.95
C ALA A 162 15.69 12.81 8.36
N SER A 163 14.55 12.24 8.76
CA SER A 163 13.99 12.39 10.11
C SER A 163 14.99 11.92 11.17
N THR A 164 15.55 10.73 10.98
CA THR A 164 16.55 10.16 11.89
C THR A 164 17.84 10.98 11.91
N LEU A 165 18.35 11.42 10.75
CA LEU A 165 19.52 12.29 10.66
C LEU A 165 19.30 13.63 11.38
N ALA A 166 18.11 14.21 11.24
CA ALA A 166 17.75 15.44 11.94
C ALA A 166 17.75 15.24 13.47
N ALA A 167 17.22 14.12 13.95
CA ALA A 167 17.24 13.77 15.37
C ALA A 167 18.65 13.56 15.93
N LEU A 168 19.59 13.08 15.10
CA LEU A 168 21.01 12.95 15.41
C LEU A 168 21.80 14.27 15.29
N GLY A 169 21.18 15.36 14.82
CA GLY A 169 21.84 16.65 14.61
C GLY A 169 22.56 16.80 13.27
N GLU A 170 22.50 15.79 12.40
CA GLU A 170 23.09 15.77 11.05
C GLU A 170 22.23 16.56 10.04
N LYS A 171 21.96 17.84 10.35
CA LYS A 171 21.02 18.70 9.62
C LYS A 171 21.34 18.84 8.13
N SER A 172 22.62 18.86 7.75
CA SER A 172 23.05 19.01 6.35
C SER A 172 22.66 17.79 5.51
N GLN A 173 22.89 16.58 6.02
CA GLN A 173 22.53 15.33 5.37
C GLN A 173 21.01 15.15 5.35
N ALA A 174 20.32 15.48 6.45
CA ALA A 174 18.86 15.47 6.51
C ALA A 174 18.24 16.36 5.43
N ARG A 175 18.75 17.57 5.25
CA ARG A 175 18.29 18.50 4.20
C ARG A 175 18.48 17.92 2.79
N ALA A 176 19.62 17.30 2.51
CA ALA A 176 19.89 16.67 1.22
C ALA A 176 18.89 15.53 0.93
N ASP A 177 18.58 14.71 1.93
CA ASP A 177 17.60 13.64 1.79
C ASP A 177 16.16 14.15 1.61
N LEU A 178 15.76 15.19 2.33
CA LEU A 178 14.46 15.84 2.11
C LEU A 178 14.36 16.41 0.69
N GLN A 179 15.44 16.95 0.13
CA GLN A 179 15.47 17.39 -1.27
C GLN A 179 15.28 16.22 -2.24
N ASN A 180 15.89 15.06 -1.96
CA ASN A 180 15.69 13.86 -2.78
C ASN A 180 14.23 13.43 -2.84
N VAL A 181 13.44 13.63 -1.77
CA VAL A 181 12.00 13.31 -1.76
C VAL A 181 11.24 14.02 -2.89
N PHE A 182 11.63 15.23 -3.29
CA PHE A 182 10.98 15.94 -4.40
C PHE A 182 11.37 15.41 -5.78
N MET A 183 12.56 14.81 -5.89
CA MET A 183 13.11 14.26 -7.14
C MET A 183 12.64 12.84 -7.42
N VAL A 184 12.23 12.11 -6.38
CA VAL A 184 11.82 10.71 -6.48
C VAL A 184 10.30 10.54 -6.41
N ASP A 185 9.87 9.27 -6.39
CA ASP A 185 8.47 8.94 -6.42
C ASP A 185 7.79 9.18 -5.05
N SER A 186 7.19 10.35 -4.91
CA SER A 186 6.61 10.84 -3.67
C SER A 186 5.18 11.32 -3.86
N GLY A 187 4.30 10.91 -2.94
CA GLY A 187 2.92 11.40 -2.89
C GLY A 187 2.83 12.87 -2.47
N ARG A 188 1.71 13.52 -2.78
CA ARG A 188 1.47 14.93 -2.39
C ARG A 188 1.59 15.16 -0.88
N ALA A 189 1.02 14.26 -0.08
CA ALA A 189 1.09 14.33 1.38
C ALA A 189 2.54 14.26 1.89
N LEU A 190 3.34 13.34 1.35
CA LEU A 190 4.76 13.21 1.71
C LEU A 190 5.55 14.48 1.35
N ARG A 191 5.34 15.03 0.15
CA ARG A 191 6.00 16.28 -0.28
C ARG A 191 5.65 17.46 0.63
N ARG A 192 4.41 17.54 1.13
CA ARG A 192 3.99 18.56 2.09
C ARG A 192 4.73 18.39 3.43
N ALA A 193 4.73 17.18 3.99
CA ALA A 193 5.46 16.87 5.23
C ALA A 193 6.97 17.15 5.08
N THR A 194 7.53 16.89 3.90
CA THR A 194 8.93 17.20 3.57
C THR A 194 9.20 18.70 3.57
N ALA A 195 8.29 19.51 3.03
CA ALA A 195 8.44 20.96 3.04
C ALA A 195 8.39 21.53 4.48
N GLU A 196 7.46 21.01 5.31
CA GLU A 196 7.35 21.38 6.73
C GLU A 196 8.63 20.98 7.50
N ALA A 197 9.19 19.80 7.23
CA ALA A 197 10.45 19.36 7.83
C ALA A 197 11.67 20.16 7.36
N LEU A 198 11.69 20.64 6.11
CA LEU A 198 12.75 21.53 5.64
C LEU A 198 12.71 22.88 6.36
N GLU A 199 11.51 23.44 6.54
CA GLU A 199 11.34 24.72 7.26
C GLU A 199 11.78 24.61 8.73
N SER A 200 11.50 23.47 9.39
CA SER A 200 11.91 23.26 10.78
C SER A 200 13.42 23.12 10.96
N LEU A 201 14.15 22.63 9.94
CA LEU A 201 15.61 22.53 9.98
C LEU A 201 16.32 23.87 9.84
N GLU A 202 15.66 24.86 9.21
CA GLU A 202 16.19 26.22 8.98
C GLU A 202 16.01 27.14 10.19
N LYS A 203 15.19 26.74 11.18
CA LYS A 203 15.03 27.39 12.48
C LYS A 203 16.07 26.90 13.48
#